data_AF-A0A151BG87-F1
#
_entry.id   AF-A0A151BG87-F1
#
_cell.length_a   1.000
_cell.length_b   1.000
_cell.length_c   1.000
_cell.angle_alpha   90.00
_cell.angle_beta   90.00
_cell.angle_gamma   90.00
#
_symmetry.space_group_name_H-M   'P 1'
#
loop_
_entity.id
_entity.type
_entity.pdbx_description
1 polymer ?
#
loop_
_entity_poly.entity_id
_entity_poly.type
_entity_poly.pdbx_seq_one_letter_code
_entity_poly.pdbx_strand_id
1 'polypeptide(L)' 'MKCPICGREVLPGGNFCDRHSAAYRSLLEGFKKWGKAMKIGWREYLKALVDNPNTGQWVKEVARHLAEEKA' A
#
# COMPACT_ATOMS: atom_id res chain seq x y z
N MET A 1 -14.37 13.89 -1.31
CA MET A 1 -13.71 13.09 -0.24
C MET A 1 -12.20 13.29 -0.35
N LYS A 2 -11.46 13.23 0.76
CA LYS A 2 -10.00 13.44 0.78
C LYS A 2 -9.28 12.13 1.04
N CYS A 3 -8.12 11.95 0.41
CA CYS A 3 -7.24 10.82 0.61
C CYS A 3 -6.81 10.77 2.09
N PRO A 4 -6.99 9.65 2.80
CA PRO A 4 -6.68 9.55 4.22
C PRO A 4 -5.18 9.68 4.53
N ILE A 5 -4.32 9.48 3.52
CA ILE A 5 -2.86 9.50 3.68
C ILE A 5 -2.27 10.90 3.49
N CYS A 6 -2.77 11.67 2.50
CA CYS A 6 -2.17 12.98 2.14
C CYS A 6 -3.16 14.13 1.98
N GLY A 7 -4.46 13.91 2.19
CA GLY A 7 -5.49 14.94 2.13
C GLY A 7 -5.87 15.45 0.73
N ARG A 8 -5.22 14.97 -0.34
CA ARG A 8 -5.58 15.29 -1.75
C ARG A 8 -6.94 14.73 -2.12
N GLU A 9 -7.56 15.24 -3.18
CA GLU A 9 -8.83 14.71 -3.67
C GLU A 9 -8.71 13.23 -4.07
N VAL A 10 -9.71 12.44 -3.69
CA VAL A 10 -9.80 11.04 -4.11
C VAL A 10 -10.25 10.93 -5.56
N LEU A 11 -9.88 9.84 -6.21
CA LEU A 11 -10.47 9.50 -7.50
C LEU A 11 -11.98 9.26 -7.36
N PRO A 12 -12.80 9.58 -8.38
CA PRO A 12 -14.22 9.26 -8.37
C PRO A 12 -14.46 7.77 -8.07
N GLY A 13 -15.23 7.48 -7.02
CA GLY A 13 -15.52 6.11 -6.57
C GLY A 13 -14.36 5.39 -5.88
N GLY A 14 -13.26 6.08 -5.54
CA GLY A 14 -12.09 5.51 -4.86
C GLY A 14 -11.89 6.01 -3.43
N ASN A 15 -11.00 5.33 -2.71
CA ASN A 15 -10.64 5.66 -1.31
C ASN A 15 -9.35 6.50 -1.21
N PHE A 16 -8.58 6.57 -2.29
CA PHE A 16 -7.28 7.24 -2.33
C PHE A 16 -7.22 8.25 -3.46
N CYS A 17 -6.26 9.19 -3.40
CA CYS A 17 -5.93 10.04 -4.53
C CYS A 17 -5.35 9.23 -5.71
N ASP A 18 -5.12 9.87 -6.84
CA ASP A 18 -4.53 9.26 -8.04
C ASP A 18 -3.25 8.46 -7.75
N ARG A 19 -2.31 9.05 -7.01
CA ARG A 19 -1.00 8.44 -6.73
C ARG A 19 -1.09 7.29 -5.74
N HIS A 20 -1.81 7.47 -4.64
CA HIS A 20 -2.00 6.42 -3.64
C HIS A 20 -2.87 5.28 -4.17
N SER A 21 -3.81 5.55 -5.09
CA SER A 21 -4.56 4.52 -5.81
C SER A 21 -3.67 3.67 -6.71
N ALA A 22 -2.77 4.31 -7.48
CA ALA A 22 -1.80 3.59 -8.30
C ALA A 22 -0.84 2.75 -7.44
N ALA A 23 -0.33 3.34 -6.34
CA ALA A 23 0.54 2.65 -5.39
C ALA A 23 -0.15 1.44 -4.73
N TYR A 24 -1.42 1.58 -4.33
CA TYR A 24 -2.21 0.47 -3.78
C TYR A 24 -2.37 -0.68 -4.78
N ARG A 25 -2.65 -0.38 -6.05
CA ARG A 25 -2.71 -1.41 -7.11
C ARG A 25 -1.37 -2.13 -7.28
N SER A 26 -0.25 -1.39 -7.36
CA SER A 26 1.09 -1.97 -7.44
C SER A 26 1.42 -2.83 -6.21
N LEU A 27 1.02 -2.38 -5.01
CA LEU A 27 1.19 -3.12 -3.76
C LEU A 27 0.45 -4.46 -3.80
N LEU A 28 -0.81 -4.48 -4.25
CA LEU A 28 -1.61 -5.71 -4.38
C LEU A 28 -1.01 -6.70 -5.38
N GLU A 29 -0.54 -6.21 -6.53
CA GLU A 29 0.14 -7.05 -7.53
C GLU A 29 1.46 -7.61 -7.00
N GLY A 30 2.22 -6.81 -6.23
CA GLY A 30 3.41 -7.27 -5.53
C GLY A 30 3.11 -8.38 -4.52
N PHE A 31 2.00 -8.27 -3.78
CA PHE A 31 1.62 -9.29 -2.80
C PHE A 31 1.33 -10.63 -3.44
N LYS A 32 0.67 -10.66 -4.60
CA LYS A 32 0.44 -11.91 -5.35
C LYS A 32 1.75 -12.64 -5.67
N LYS A 33 2.79 -11.88 -6.05
CA LYS A 33 4.11 -12.42 -6.41
C LYS A 33 4.90 -12.86 -5.17
N TRP A 34 5.00 -11.98 -4.17
CA TRP A 34 5.75 -12.24 -2.94
C TRP A 34 5.08 -13.31 -2.08
N GLY A 35 3.77 -13.26 -1.93
CA GLY A 35 2.99 -14.27 -1.20
C GLY A 35 3.16 -15.66 -1.78
N LYS A 36 3.14 -15.80 -3.12
CA LYS A 36 3.40 -17.09 -3.78
C LYS A 36 4.85 -17.55 -3.64
N ALA A 37 5.83 -16.67 -3.83
CA ALA A 37 7.24 -17.02 -3.84
C ALA A 37 7.81 -17.29 -2.43
N MET A 38 7.40 -16.49 -1.45
CA MET A 38 7.98 -16.48 -0.10
C MET A 38 7.05 -17.09 0.95
N LYS A 39 5.81 -17.47 0.59
CA LYS A 39 4.79 -17.99 1.51
C LYS A 39 4.51 -17.08 2.71
N ILE A 40 4.58 -15.75 2.50
CA ILE A 40 4.35 -14.75 3.54
C ILE A 40 2.89 -14.30 3.56
N GLY A 41 2.40 -13.96 4.76
CA GLY A 41 1.09 -13.37 4.98
C GLY A 41 1.05 -11.88 4.61
N TRP A 42 -0.17 -11.33 4.64
CA TRP A 42 -0.42 -9.93 4.29
C TRP A 42 0.34 -8.95 5.20
N ARG A 43 0.33 -9.19 6.52
CA ARG A 43 0.96 -8.29 7.49
C ARG A 43 2.48 -8.28 7.37
N GLU A 44 3.08 -9.46 7.21
CA GLU A 44 4.52 -9.63 6.98
C GLU A 44 4.97 -8.95 5.70
N TYR A 45 4.16 -9.06 4.63
CA TYR A 45 4.42 -8.34 3.38
C TYR A 45 4.39 -6.82 3.54
N LEU A 46 3.37 -6.27 4.20
CA LEU A 46 3.29 -4.83 4.45
C LEU A 46 4.49 -4.33 5.25
N LYS A 47 4.89 -5.05 6.30
CA LYS A 47 6.08 -4.72 7.09
C LYS A 47 7.36 -4.74 6.24
N ALA A 48 7.54 -5.79 5.43
CA ALA A 48 8.69 -5.90 4.53
C ALA A 48 8.75 -4.73 3.53
N LEU A 49 7.61 -4.24 3.04
CA LEU A 49 7.57 -3.07 2.14
C LEU A 49 8.00 -1.78 2.85
N VAL A 50 7.54 -1.55 4.08
CA VAL A 50 7.89 -0.37 4.87
C VAL A 50 9.38 -0.35 5.20
N ASP A 51 9.93 -1.50 5.60
CA ASP A 51 11.33 -1.65 6.01
C ASP A 51 12.31 -1.67 4.82
N ASN A 52 11.85 -2.00 3.61
CA ASN A 52 12.72 -2.08 2.43
C ASN A 52 13.08 -0.69 1.89
N PRO A 53 14.36 -0.28 1.87
CA PRO A 53 14.79 1.04 1.40
C PRO A 53 14.44 1.29 -0.08
N ASN A 54 14.34 0.24 -0.89
CA ASN A 54 14.08 0.32 -2.32
C ASN A 54 12.58 0.44 -2.67
N THR A 55 11.68 0.26 -1.70
CA THR A 55 10.25 0.45 -1.94
C THR A 55 9.95 1.95 -2.16
N GLY A 56 9.26 2.27 -3.26
CA GLY A 56 8.87 3.64 -3.57
C GLY A 56 8.01 4.27 -2.48
N GLN A 57 8.21 5.57 -2.24
CA GLN A 57 7.59 6.31 -1.12
C GLN A 57 6.07 6.15 -1.06
N TRP A 58 5.36 6.32 -2.18
CA TRP A 58 3.90 6.19 -2.24
C TRP A 58 3.42 4.79 -1.82
N VAL A 59 4.18 3.74 -2.16
CA VAL A 59 3.86 2.36 -1.76
C VAL A 59 4.11 2.17 -0.26
N LYS A 60 5.19 2.75 0.29
CA LYS A 60 5.46 2.71 1.74
C LYS A 60 4.36 3.40 2.55
N GLU A 61 3.89 4.55 2.09
CA GLU A 61 2.81 5.29 2.76
C GLU A 61 1.51 4.49 2.78
N VAL A 62 1.12 3.87 1.65
CA VAL A 62 -0.04 2.97 1.60
C VAL A 62 0.16 1.76 2.50
N ALA A 63 1.34 1.14 2.45
CA ALA A 63 1.64 -0.05 3.26
C ALA A 63 1.55 0.25 4.76
N ARG A 64 2.05 1.41 5.19
CA ARG A 64 1.96 1.87 6.59
C ARG A 64 0.51 2.10 6.99
N HIS A 65 -0.25 2.83 6.19
CA HIS A 65 -1.67 3.10 6.46
C HIS A 65 -2.48 1.80 6.64
N LEU A 66 -2.29 0.82 5.75
CA LEU A 66 -2.98 -0.47 5.81
C LEU A 66 -2.51 -1.37 6.96
N ALA A 67 -1.27 -1.20 7.43
CA ALA A 67 -0.76 -1.91 8.59
C ALA A 67 -1.33 -1.34 9.90
N GLU A 68 -1.58 -0.03 9.94
CA GLU A 68 -2.17 0.68 11.09
C GLU A 68 -3.70 0.50 11.16
N GLU A 69 -4.42 0.45 10.03
CA GLU A 69 -5.88 0.22 10.00
C GLU A 69 -6.32 -1.19 10.48
N LYS A 70 -5.41 -2.16 10.54
CA LYS A 70 -5.69 -3.53 10.98
C LYS A 70 -5.09 -3.89 12.35
N ALA A 71 -4.72 -2.88 13.14
CA ALA A 71 -4.26 -3.04 14.53
C ALA A 71 -5.42 -3.06 15.52
#